data_AF-A0A929UDY3-F1
#
_entry.id   AF-A0A929UDY3-F1
#
_cell.length_a   1.000
_cell.length_b   1.000
_cell.length_c   1.000
_cell.angle_alpha   90.00
_cell.angle_beta   90.00
_cell.angle_gamma   90.00
#
_symmetry.space_group_name_H-M   'P 1'
#
loop_
_entity.id
_entity.type
_entity.pdbx_description
1 polymer ?
#
loop_
_entity_poly.entity_id
_entity_poly.type
_entity_poly.pdbx_seq_one_letter_code
_entity_poly.pdbx_strand_id
1 'polypeptide(L)'
;MYELIDRRLLDSVKELPMTASERLRMRKELFASIRKLDVLQELVDDPGVTEIMVNGTDNIFVEQRGRIRRYEAGFESKEKLEDVIQQIVAGCNRVVNEASPIVDARLENGSRVNIVLYPVALNGPVITIRRFPEHPMTIERLIRIGSLPAFL
;
A
#
# COMPACT_ATOMS: atom_id res chain seq x y z
N MET A 1 17.30 -10.77 -2.39
CA MET A 1 17.23 -9.43 -1.75
C MET A 1 17.28 -9.53 -0.22
N TYR A 2 16.44 -10.36 0.41
CA TYR A 2 16.48 -10.64 1.86
C TYR A 2 17.86 -11.10 2.38
N GLU A 3 18.54 -12.02 1.67
CA GLU A 3 19.88 -12.50 2.07
C GLU A 3 20.99 -11.43 2.00
N LEU A 4 20.86 -10.45 1.11
CA LEU A 4 21.89 -9.42 0.90
C LEU A 4 21.89 -8.40 2.04
N ILE A 5 20.69 -8.09 2.55
CA ILE A 5 20.50 -7.24 3.73
C ILE A 5 20.92 -7.99 5.00
N ASP A 6 20.55 -9.27 5.12
CA ASP A 6 20.97 -10.12 6.25
C ASP A 6 22.51 -10.22 6.33
N ARG A 7 23.20 -10.32 5.18
CA ARG A 7 24.68 -10.29 5.12
C ARG A 7 25.26 -8.97 5.61
N ARG A 8 24.73 -7.83 5.17
CA ARG A 8 25.21 -6.51 5.60
C ARG A 8 24.92 -6.22 7.06
N LEU A 9 23.81 -6.71 7.60
CA LEU A 9 23.49 -6.61 9.03
C LEU A 9 24.47 -7.44 9.88
N LEU A 10 24.81 -8.65 9.43
CA LEU A 10 25.81 -9.49 10.10
C LEU A 10 27.20 -8.83 10.10
N ASP A 11 27.54 -8.10 9.05
CA ASP A 11 28.83 -7.41 8.94
C ASP A 11 28.90 -6.11 9.76
N SER A 12 27.79 -5.38 9.90
CA SER A 12 27.76 -4.09 10.62
C SER A 12 27.49 -4.18 12.13
N VAL A 13 26.98 -5.31 12.64
CA VAL A 13 26.55 -5.46 14.06
C VAL A 13 27.47 -6.38 14.87
N LYS A 14 28.76 -6.46 14.50
CA LYS A 14 29.73 -7.36 15.16
C LYS A 14 29.99 -7.09 16.66
N GLU A 15 29.49 -6.00 17.26
CA GLU A 15 29.88 -5.61 18.62
C GLU A 15 28.76 -5.38 19.66
N LEU A 16 27.49 -5.71 19.38
CA LEU A 16 26.42 -5.57 20.39
C LEU A 16 25.71 -6.90 20.68
N PRO A 17 25.76 -7.42 21.92
CA PRO A 17 24.96 -8.57 22.32
C PRO A 17 23.47 -8.17 22.31
N MET A 18 22.73 -8.64 21.31
CA MET A 18 21.28 -8.43 21.19
C MET A 18 20.54 -9.77 21.28
N THR A 19 19.39 -9.75 21.96
CA THR A 19 18.47 -10.89 22.04
C THR A 19 17.79 -11.16 20.69
N ALA A 20 17.23 -12.37 20.52
CA ALA A 20 16.48 -12.73 19.32
C ALA A 20 15.28 -11.80 19.05
N SER A 21 14.60 -11.36 20.12
CA SER A 21 13.45 -10.44 20.04
C SER A 21 13.87 -9.03 19.61
N GLU A 22 14.98 -8.51 20.12
CA GLU A 22 15.52 -7.20 19.70
C GLU A 22 15.98 -7.21 18.25
N ARG A 23 16.63 -8.31 17.82
CA ARG A 23 16.98 -8.51 16.41
C ARG A 23 15.76 -8.52 15.51
N LEU A 24 14.69 -9.20 15.91
CA LEU A 24 13.45 -9.25 15.13
C LEU A 24 12.79 -7.86 15.03
N ARG A 25 12.83 -7.07 16.11
CA ARG A 25 12.31 -5.71 16.15
C ARG A 25 13.14 -4.75 15.27
N MET A 26 14.46 -4.71 15.43
CA MET A 26 15.34 -3.91 14.57
C MET A 26 15.20 -4.30 13.10
N ARG A 27 15.07 -5.60 12.82
CA ARG A 27 14.77 -6.09 11.48
C ARG A 27 13.49 -5.45 10.95
N LYS A 28 12.37 -5.55 11.70
CA LYS A 28 11.10 -4.91 11.31
C LYS A 28 11.24 -3.39 11.10
N GLU A 29 11.93 -2.69 11.99
CA GLU A 29 12.14 -1.23 11.90
C GLU A 29 12.97 -0.84 10.66
N LEU A 30 14.05 -1.56 10.36
CA LEU A 30 14.86 -1.36 9.16
C LEU A 30 14.12 -1.73 7.88
N PHE A 31 13.32 -2.80 7.91
CA PHE A 31 12.46 -3.11 6.78
C PHE A 31 11.42 -2.01 6.57
N ALA A 32 10.81 -1.49 7.63
CA ALA A 32 9.89 -0.37 7.55
C ALA A 32 10.55 0.87 6.93
N SER A 33 11.81 1.19 7.28
CA SER A 33 12.52 2.34 6.72
C SER A 33 12.93 2.16 5.24
N ILE A 34 13.01 0.93 4.74
CA ILE A 34 13.34 0.61 3.33
C ILE A 34 12.09 0.44 2.46
N ARG A 35 10.89 0.33 3.06
CA ARG A 35 9.64 0.12 2.30
C ARG A 35 9.29 1.33 1.45
N LYS A 36 9.08 1.08 0.15
CA LYS A 36 8.72 2.10 -0.84
C LYS A 36 7.36 2.76 -0.61
N LEU A 37 6.47 2.15 0.18
CA LEU A 37 5.08 2.63 0.38
C LEU A 37 4.69 2.72 1.86
N ASP A 38 5.66 2.65 2.77
CA ASP A 38 5.43 2.74 4.23
C ASP A 38 4.35 1.76 4.74
N VAL A 39 3.41 2.23 5.57
CA VAL A 39 2.29 1.48 6.15
C VAL A 39 1.40 0.81 5.09
N LEU A 40 1.39 1.34 3.86
CA LEU A 40 0.61 0.76 2.76
C LEU A 40 1.25 -0.51 2.21
N GLN A 41 2.56 -0.71 2.39
CA GLN A 41 3.23 -1.88 1.82
C GLN A 41 2.61 -3.19 2.34
N GLU A 42 2.33 -3.27 3.65
CA GLU A 42 1.71 -4.46 4.24
C GLU A 42 0.33 -4.74 3.66
N LEU A 43 -0.44 -3.69 3.40
CA LEU A 43 -1.78 -3.79 2.81
C LEU A 43 -1.74 -4.16 1.32
N VAL A 44 -0.77 -3.62 0.59
CA VAL A 44 -0.57 -3.92 -0.84
C VAL A 44 -0.10 -5.36 -1.04
N ASP A 45 0.69 -5.89 -0.10
CA ASP A 45 1.24 -7.25 -0.17
C ASP A 45 0.24 -8.32 0.31
N ASP A 46 -0.79 -7.99 1.10
CA ASP A 46 -1.81 -8.93 1.58
C ASP A 46 -2.81 -9.31 0.46
N PRO A 47 -2.79 -10.54 -0.11
CA PRO A 47 -3.67 -10.93 -1.21
C PRO A 47 -5.17 -10.94 -0.85
N GLY A 48 -5.53 -10.88 0.44
CA GLY A 48 -6.90 -10.75 0.89
C GLY A 48 -7.47 -9.33 0.76
N VAL A 49 -6.61 -8.31 0.66
CA VAL A 49 -7.00 -6.91 0.45
C VAL A 49 -7.29 -6.66 -1.01
N THR A 50 -8.43 -6.04 -1.28
CA THR A 50 -8.96 -5.80 -2.63
C THR A 50 -8.98 -4.30 -2.94
N GLU A 51 -9.20 -3.46 -1.92
CA GLU A 51 -9.13 -2.01 -2.02
C GLU A 51 -8.52 -1.41 -0.75
N ILE A 52 -7.73 -0.35 -0.91
CA ILE A 52 -7.12 0.44 0.17
C ILE A 52 -7.55 1.89 -0.05
N MET A 53 -8.09 2.53 0.97
CA MET A 53 -8.53 3.91 0.94
C MET A 53 -7.84 4.67 2.07
N VAL A 54 -7.15 5.75 1.75
CA VAL A 54 -6.45 6.62 2.70
C VAL A 54 -7.11 7.99 2.61
N ASN A 55 -7.59 8.50 3.75
CA ASN A 55 -8.21 9.81 3.88
C ASN A 55 -7.43 10.62 4.92
N GLY A 56 -6.35 11.27 4.49
CA GLY A 56 -5.38 11.88 5.40
C GLY A 56 -4.55 10.84 6.16
N THR A 57 -3.86 11.28 7.21
CA THR A 57 -2.88 10.45 7.95
C THR A 57 -3.51 9.35 8.78
N ASP A 58 -4.66 9.62 9.41
CA ASP A 58 -5.21 8.74 10.45
C ASP A 58 -6.27 7.76 9.94
N ASN A 59 -6.91 8.06 8.80
CA ASN A 59 -8.09 7.33 8.35
C ASN A 59 -7.73 6.44 7.15
N ILE A 60 -7.23 5.25 7.45
CA ILE A 60 -6.98 4.20 6.46
C ILE A 60 -8.10 3.15 6.57
N PHE A 61 -8.64 2.74 5.43
CA PHE A 61 -9.65 1.71 5.31
C PHE A 61 -9.20 0.67 4.29
N VAL A 62 -9.58 -0.58 4.52
CA VAL A 62 -9.31 -1.69 3.63
C VAL A 62 -10.58 -2.48 3.36
N GLU A 63 -10.74 -2.89 2.12
CA GLU A 63 -11.77 -3.83 1.72
C GLU A 63 -11.16 -5.24 1.65
N GLN A 64 -11.76 -6.16 2.41
CA GLN A 64 -11.45 -7.58 2.39
C GLN A 64 -12.75 -8.40 2.31
N ARG A 65 -12.87 -9.25 1.28
CA ARG A 65 -14.01 -10.17 1.08
C ARG A 65 -15.38 -9.48 1.06
N GLY A 66 -15.47 -8.34 0.38
CA GLY A 66 -16.66 -7.51 0.25
C GLY A 66 -17.00 -6.67 1.48
N ARG A 67 -16.08 -6.58 2.47
CA ARG A 67 -16.32 -5.81 3.70
C ARG A 67 -15.23 -4.78 3.91
N ILE A 68 -15.65 -3.54 4.13
CA ILE A 68 -14.77 -2.43 4.47
C ILE A 68 -14.55 -2.43 5.98
N ARG A 69 -13.29 -2.30 6.40
CA ARG A 69 -12.91 -2.09 7.81
C ARG A 69 -11.87 -0.98 7.92
N ARG A 70 -11.87 -0.27 9.05
CA ARG A 70 -10.80 0.67 9.39
C ARG A 70 -9.53 -0.12 9.72
N TYR A 71 -8.40 0.34 9.21
CA TYR A 71 -7.08 -0.16 9.58
C TYR A 71 -6.59 0.59 10.82
N GLU A 72 -5.96 -0.12 11.76
CA GLU A 72 -5.61 0.44 13.08
C GLU A 72 -4.42 1.40 13.02
N ALA A 73 -3.52 1.23 12.04
CA ALA A 73 -2.37 2.10 11.87
C ALA A 73 -2.69 3.27 10.91
N GLY A 74 -1.93 4.35 11.07
CA GLY A 74 -1.94 5.53 10.22
C GLY A 74 -0.53 5.95 9.84
N PHE A 75 -0.42 7.02 9.04
CA PHE A 75 0.85 7.65 8.72
C PHE A 75 1.36 8.47 9.91
N GLU A 76 2.68 8.46 10.12
CA GLU A 76 3.32 9.21 11.21
C GLU A 76 3.16 10.73 11.06
N SER A 77 3.12 11.22 9.82
CA SER A 77 2.93 12.64 9.52
C SER A 77 2.35 12.86 8.13
N LYS A 78 1.92 14.10 7.86
CA LYS A 78 1.44 14.50 6.53
C LYS A 78 2.55 14.45 5.49
N GLU A 79 3.75 14.88 5.87
CA GLU A 79 4.94 14.85 5.01
C GLU A 79 5.26 13.42 4.58
N LYS A 80 5.11 12.45 5.50
CA LYS A 80 5.33 11.03 5.17
C LYS A 80 4.33 10.49 4.16
N LEU A 81 3.06 10.88 4.30
CA LEU A 81 2.01 10.55 3.32
C LEU A 81 2.32 11.19 1.95
N GLU A 82 2.75 12.45 1.94
CA GLU A 82 3.13 13.17 0.71
C GLU A 82 4.37 12.53 0.04
N ASP A 83 5.37 12.10 0.80
CA ASP A 83 6.54 11.37 0.29
C ASP A 83 6.12 10.07 -0.41
N VAL A 84 5.21 9.31 0.20
CA VAL A 84 4.66 8.09 -0.40
C VAL A 84 3.89 8.39 -1.69
N ILE A 85 3.11 9.48 -1.71
CA ILE A 85 2.43 9.95 -2.93
C ILE A 85 3.44 10.25 -4.03
N GLN A 86 4.50 11.01 -3.73
CA GLN A 86 5.55 11.36 -4.69
C GLN A 86 6.26 10.10 -5.22
N GLN A 87 6.54 9.12 -4.36
CA GLN A 87 7.12 7.84 -4.77
C GLN A 87 6.21 7.04 -5.71
N ILE A 88 4.90 6.99 -5.44
CA ILE A 88 3.93 6.33 -6.30
C ILE A 88 3.90 6.97 -7.69
N VAL A 89 3.72 8.29 -7.76
CA VAL A 89 3.57 8.98 -9.05
C VAL A 89 4.87 8.98 -9.85
N ALA A 90 6.02 9.10 -9.19
CA ALA A 90 7.33 8.98 -9.82
C ALA A 90 7.54 7.60 -10.44
N GLY A 91 7.20 6.52 -9.70
CA GLY A 91 7.25 5.15 -10.21
C GLY A 91 6.32 4.90 -11.42
N CYS A 92 5.24 5.68 -11.53
CA CYS A 92 4.29 5.60 -12.64
C CYS A 92 4.58 6.60 -13.78
N ASN A 93 5.66 7.36 -13.70
CA ASN A 93 5.98 8.47 -14.60
C ASN A 93 4.82 9.48 -14.75
N ARG A 94 4.19 9.81 -13.63
CA ARG A 94 3.12 10.80 -13.49
C ARG A 94 3.54 11.88 -12.50
N VAL A 95 2.82 12.99 -12.50
CA VAL A 95 3.04 14.12 -11.59
C VAL A 95 1.72 14.53 -10.98
N VAL A 96 1.74 14.88 -9.69
CA VAL A 96 0.59 15.46 -8.96
C VAL A 96 1.10 16.55 -8.03
N ASN A 97 0.40 17.67 -8.00
CA ASN A 97 0.72 18.84 -7.16
C ASN A 97 -0.53 19.73 -7.00
N GLU A 98 -0.43 20.85 -6.29
CA GLU A 98 -1.60 21.72 -6.04
C GLU A 98 -2.20 22.35 -7.31
N ALA A 99 -1.41 22.52 -8.38
CA ALA A 99 -1.90 23.02 -9.67
C ALA A 99 -2.58 21.92 -10.52
N SER A 100 -2.23 20.66 -10.27
CA SER A 100 -2.84 19.47 -10.90
C SER A 100 -3.07 18.40 -9.82
N PRO A 101 -4.10 18.58 -8.98
CA PRO A 101 -4.23 17.88 -7.70
C PRO A 101 -4.79 16.46 -7.83
N ILE A 102 -5.19 16.02 -9.02
CA ILE A 102 -5.79 14.71 -9.25
C ILE A 102 -4.93 13.94 -10.23
N VAL A 103 -4.63 12.68 -9.92
CA VAL A 103 -3.92 11.78 -10.82
C VAL A 103 -4.43 10.35 -10.71
N ASP A 104 -4.54 9.69 -11.86
CA ASP A 104 -4.72 8.26 -11.99
C ASP A 104 -3.44 7.60 -12.50
N ALA A 105 -3.04 6.53 -11.83
CA ALA A 105 -1.79 5.83 -12.08
C ALA A 105 -1.97 4.31 -11.95
N ARG A 106 -0.92 3.58 -12.33
CA ARG A 106 -0.89 2.12 -12.23
C ARG A 106 0.44 1.66 -11.65
N LEU A 107 0.39 1.00 -10.51
CA LEU A 107 1.57 0.44 -9.84
C LEU A 107 2.18 -0.70 -10.67
N GLU A 108 3.44 -1.03 -10.36
CA GLU A 108 4.18 -2.16 -10.97
C GLU A 108 3.41 -3.49 -10.86
N ASN A 109 2.66 -3.70 -9.77
CA ASN A 109 1.83 -4.89 -9.57
C ASN A 109 0.48 -4.87 -10.34
N GLY A 110 0.27 -3.87 -11.20
CA GLY A 110 -0.94 -3.72 -12.02
C GLY A 110 -2.12 -3.02 -11.34
N SER A 111 -2.05 -2.81 -10.02
CA SER A 111 -3.09 -2.12 -9.25
C SER A 111 -3.28 -0.68 -9.74
N ARG A 112 -4.53 -0.21 -9.72
CA ARG A 112 -4.86 1.18 -10.07
C ARG A 112 -4.77 2.04 -8.82
N VAL A 113 -4.23 3.24 -8.96
CA VAL A 113 -4.15 4.22 -7.89
C VAL A 113 -4.77 5.51 -8.35
N ASN A 114 -5.65 6.06 -7.53
CA ASN A 114 -6.15 7.42 -7.64
C ASN A 114 -5.61 8.24 -6.46
N ILE A 115 -5.11 9.44 -6.74
CA ILE A 115 -4.61 10.36 -5.72
C ILE A 115 -5.27 11.71 -5.92
N VAL A 116 -5.71 12.32 -4.80
CA VAL A 116 -6.31 13.66 -4.77
C VAL A 116 -5.63 14.50 -3.69
N LEU A 117 -5.15 15.68 -4.06
CA LEU A 117 -4.48 16.64 -3.18
C LEU A 117 -5.34 17.88 -2.94
N TYR A 118 -4.85 18.76 -2.06
CA TYR A 118 -5.34 20.12 -1.93
C TYR A 118 -5.22 20.88 -3.27
N PRO A 119 -6.16 21.78 -3.63
CA PRO A 119 -7.34 22.23 -2.87
C PRO A 119 -8.57 21.33 -2.96
N VAL A 120 -8.53 20.23 -3.71
CA VAL A 120 -9.70 19.37 -3.92
C VAL A 120 -9.98 18.52 -2.67
N ALA A 121 -8.94 17.95 -2.06
CA ALA A 121 -9.05 17.21 -0.81
C ALA A 121 -8.74 18.11 0.40
N LEU A 122 -9.79 18.67 1.00
CA LEU A 122 -9.67 19.65 2.10
C LEU A 122 -9.12 19.05 3.40
N ASN A 123 -9.40 17.77 3.66
CA ASN A 123 -9.03 17.08 4.89
C ASN A 123 -7.65 16.38 4.80
N GLY A 124 -6.83 16.78 3.82
CA GLY A 124 -5.54 16.18 3.52
C GLY A 124 -5.57 15.25 2.30
N PRO A 125 -4.39 14.74 1.87
CA PRO A 125 -4.29 13.90 0.69
C PRO A 125 -5.15 12.64 0.79
N VAL A 126 -5.80 12.29 -0.32
CA VAL A 126 -6.61 11.07 -0.45
C VAL A 126 -5.94 10.14 -1.45
N ILE A 127 -5.84 8.86 -1.09
CA ILE A 127 -5.33 7.80 -1.97
C ILE A 127 -6.36 6.67 -2.01
N THR A 128 -6.66 6.18 -3.21
CA THR A 128 -7.43 4.94 -3.38
C THR A 128 -6.63 3.97 -4.25
N ILE A 129 -6.27 2.82 -3.70
CA ILE A 129 -5.58 1.73 -4.41
C ILE A 129 -6.57 0.60 -4.64
N ARG A 130 -6.85 0.28 -5.89
CA ARG A 130 -7.74 -0.81 -6.30
C ARG A 130 -6.91 -1.91 -6.95
N ARG A 131 -6.91 -3.08 -6.31
CA ARG A 131 -6.13 -4.22 -6.78
C ARG A 131 -6.90 -4.97 -7.84
N PHE A 132 -6.16 -5.51 -8.81
CA PHE A 132 -6.72 -6.53 -9.66
C PHE A 132 -6.66 -7.87 -8.92
N PRO A 133 -7.74 -8.66 -8.95
CA PRO A 133 -7.69 -10.01 -8.40
C PRO A 133 -6.62 -10.81 -9.16
N GLU A 134 -5.80 -11.56 -8.44
CA GLU A 134 -4.79 -12.44 -9.04
C GLU A 134 -5.41 -13.43 -10.02
N HIS A 135 -6.66 -13.83 -9.75
CA HIS A 135 -7.42 -14.74 -10.60
C HIS A 135 -8.48 -13.93 -11.34
N PRO A 136 -8.41 -13.84 -12.68
CA PRO A 136 -9.42 -13.17 -13.47
C PRO A 136 -10.82 -13.70 -13.15
N MET A 137 -11.82 -12.83 -13.21
CA MET A 137 -13.21 -13.26 -13.09
C MET A 137 -13.58 -14.10 -14.31
N THR A 138 -13.91 -15.37 -14.07
CA THR A 138 -14.39 -16.28 -15.12
C THR A 138 -15.92 -16.26 -15.17
N ILE A 139 -16.49 -16.69 -16.29
CA ILE A 139 -17.95 -16.82 -16.47
C ILE A 139 -18.52 -17.77 -15.41
N GLU A 140 -17.87 -18.90 -15.16
CA GLU A 140 -18.30 -19.88 -14.15
C GLU A 140 -18.30 -19.26 -12.75
N ARG A 141 -17.34 -18.39 -12.45
CA ARG A 141 -17.30 -17.66 -11.17
C ARG A 141 -18.42 -16.63 -11.08
N LEU A 142 -18.70 -15.89 -12.16
CA LEU A 142 -19.80 -14.93 -12.23
C LEU A 142 -21.17 -15.60 -12.03
N ILE A 143 -21.37 -16.77 -12.63
CA ILE A 143 -22.58 -17.58 -12.43
C ILE A 143 -22.69 -18.03 -10.96
N ARG A 144 -21.59 -18.58 -10.41
CA ARG A 144 -21.55 -19.08 -9.03
C ARG A 144 -21.87 -18.03 -7.97
N ILE A 145 -21.45 -16.78 -8.18
CA ILE A 145 -21.74 -15.67 -7.26
C ILE A 145 -23.08 -14.97 -7.55
N GLY A 146 -23.87 -15.50 -8.50
CA GLY A 146 -25.18 -14.95 -8.85
C GLY A 146 -25.12 -13.61 -9.61
N SER A 147 -23.95 -13.19 -10.08
CA SER A 147 -23.81 -12.00 -10.92
C SER A 147 -24.31 -12.23 -12.35
N LEU A 148 -24.25 -13.48 -12.83
CA LEU A 148 -24.85 -13.90 -14.08
C LEU A 148 -25.78 -15.10 -13.86
N PRO A 149 -26.89 -15.21 -14.61
CA PRO A 149 -27.69 -16.41 -14.61
C PRO A 149 -26.95 -17.56 -15.30
N ALA A 150 -27.27 -18.81 -14.93
CA ALA A 150 -26.62 -20.01 -15.44
C ALA A 150 -27.03 -20.40 -16.88
N PHE A 151 -27.77 -19.56 -17.60
CA PHE A 151 -28.37 -19.90 -18.88
C PHE A 151 -27.58 -19.29 -20.05
N LEU A 152 -26.87 -20.16 -20.77
CA LEU A 152 -26.54 -20.06 -22.19
C LEU A 152 -26.79 -21.44 -22.81
#